data_AF-I3C9C0-F1
#
_entry.id   AF-I3C9C0-F1
#
_cell.length_a   1.000
_cell.length_b   1.000
_cell.length_c   1.000
_cell.angle_alpha   90.00
_cell.angle_beta   90.00
_cell.angle_gamma   90.00
#
_symmetry.space_group_name_H-M   'P 1'
#
loop_
_entity.id
_entity.type
_entity.pdbx_description
1 polymer ?
#
loop_
_entity_poly.entity_id
_entity_poly.type
_entity_poly.pdbx_seq_one_letter_code
_entity_poly.pdbx_strand_id
1 'polypeptide(L)'
;MAKQRFAKINENKNTKTEIVFNVNYPTKDPLLNLADYFCWTIQRVFERGEIRYYNFIKEQIKLVIDLYDAEKYENCKNYYNNNDNPLSSENKISPLKH
;
A
#
# COMPACT_ATOMS: atom_id res chain seq x y z
N MET A 1 -32.83 -16.71 -18.68
CA MET A 1 -32.30 -17.30 -19.93
C MET A 1 -30.78 -17.46 -19.96
N ALA A 2 -29.96 -16.49 -19.51
CA ALA A 2 -28.49 -16.58 -19.59
C ALA A 2 -27.87 -17.74 -18.78
N LYS A 3 -28.30 -17.94 -17.53
CA LYS A 3 -27.83 -19.04 -16.66
C LYS A 3 -28.13 -20.44 -17.24
N GLN A 4 -29.30 -20.61 -17.86
CA GLN A 4 -29.71 -21.87 -18.49
C GLN A 4 -28.86 -22.20 -19.74
N ARG A 5 -28.47 -21.19 -20.53
CA ARG A 5 -27.56 -21.40 -21.68
C ARG A 5 -26.14 -21.80 -21.24
N PHE A 6 -25.64 -21.17 -20.17
CA PHE A 6 -24.32 -21.50 -19.61
C PHE A 6 -24.28 -22.91 -19.01
N ALA A 7 -25.31 -23.31 -18.26
CA ALA A 7 -25.43 -24.65 -17.70
C ALA A 7 -25.42 -25.73 -18.80
N LYS A 8 -26.16 -25.53 -19.90
CA LYS A 8 -26.26 -26.49 -21.01
C LYS A 8 -24.93 -26.75 -21.75
N ILE A 9 -23.98 -25.79 -21.72
CA ILE A 9 -22.67 -25.92 -22.38
C ILE A 9 -21.62 -26.54 -21.44
N ASN A 10 -21.78 -26.37 -20.12
CA ASN A 10 -20.79 -26.77 -19.11
C ASN A 10 -21.27 -27.88 -18.16
N GLU A 11 -22.47 -28.42 -18.35
CA GLU A 11 -22.97 -29.61 -17.66
C GLU A 11 -22.01 -30.78 -17.94
N ASN A 12 -21.30 -31.22 -16.90
CA ASN A 12 -20.34 -32.34 -16.86
C ASN A 12 -18.87 -32.07 -17.23
N LYS A 13 -18.38 -30.83 -17.21
CA LYS A 13 -16.93 -30.62 -17.15
C LYS A 13 -16.44 -30.72 -15.70
N ASN A 14 -15.92 -31.90 -15.33
CA ASN A 14 -15.12 -32.06 -14.11
C ASN A 14 -13.79 -31.32 -14.31
N THR A 15 -13.77 -30.03 -13.98
CA THR A 15 -12.56 -29.21 -14.02
C THR A 15 -11.66 -29.63 -12.85
N LYS A 16 -10.69 -30.51 -13.11
CA LYS A 16 -9.58 -30.74 -12.17
C LYS A 16 -8.60 -29.59 -12.33
N THR A 17 -8.69 -28.62 -11.43
CA THR A 17 -7.70 -27.55 -11.33
C THR A 17 -6.61 -28.00 -10.36
N GLU A 18 -5.37 -28.03 -10.83
CA GLU A 18 -4.22 -28.19 -9.95
C GLU A 18 -3.95 -26.85 -9.27
N ILE A 19 -4.19 -26.80 -7.96
CA ILE A 19 -3.88 -25.62 -7.14
C ILE A 19 -2.47 -25.82 -6.60
N VAL A 20 -1.51 -25.09 -7.16
CA VAL A 20 -0.13 -25.08 -6.68
C VAL A 20 0.08 -23.87 -5.77
N PHE A 21 0.37 -24.14 -4.50
CA PHE A 21 0.79 -23.10 -3.56
C PHE A 21 2.31 -22.95 -3.61
N ASN A 22 2.79 -21.94 -4.32
CA ASN A 22 4.20 -21.55 -4.26
C ASN A 22 4.45 -20.75 -2.98
N VAL A 23 4.94 -21.43 -1.95
CA VAL A 23 5.34 -20.78 -0.70
C VAL A 23 6.64 -20.04 -0.92
N ASN A 24 6.55 -18.72 -1.12
CA ASN A 24 7.72 -17.84 -1.15
C ASN A 24 8.11 -17.44 0.27
N TYR A 25 9.38 -17.69 0.60
CA TYR A 25 9.95 -17.24 1.86
C TYR A 25 10.56 -15.85 1.68
N PRO A 26 10.45 -14.97 2.68
CA PRO A 26 11.10 -13.65 2.67
C PRO A 26 12.60 -13.69 2.33
N THR A 27 13.28 -14.77 2.70
CA THR A 27 14.70 -15.00 2.43
C THR A 27 15.01 -15.39 0.98
N LYS A 28 14.01 -15.85 0.23
CA LYS A 28 14.16 -16.30 -1.17
C LYS A 28 13.78 -15.23 -2.18
N ASP A 29 12.84 -14.35 -1.83
CA ASP A 29 12.43 -13.22 -2.67
C ASP A 29 12.36 -11.93 -1.82
N PRO A 30 13.44 -11.13 -1.79
CA PRO A 30 13.50 -9.93 -0.97
C PRO A 30 12.70 -8.75 -1.55
N LEU A 31 12.25 -8.83 -2.81
CA LEU A 31 11.65 -7.69 -3.51
C LEU A 31 10.33 -7.28 -2.85
N LEU A 32 9.51 -8.26 -2.47
CA LEU A 32 8.24 -7.99 -1.80
C LEU A 32 8.46 -7.41 -0.40
N ASN A 33 9.44 -7.92 0.35
CA ASN A 33 9.76 -7.38 1.68
C ASN A 33 10.24 -5.93 1.63
N LEU A 34 10.97 -5.56 0.57
CA LEU A 34 11.44 -4.19 0.40
C LEU A 34 10.24 -3.25 0.20
N ALA A 35 9.35 -3.59 -0.74
CA ALA A 35 8.13 -2.82 -0.97
C ALA A 35 7.27 -2.74 0.31
N ASP A 36 7.10 -3.86 1.01
CA ASP A 36 6.37 -3.92 2.28
C ASP A 36 6.98 -3.02 3.34
N TYR A 37 8.31 -3.00 3.47
CA TYR A 37 9.00 -2.13 4.44
C TYR A 37 8.77 -0.65 4.11
N PHE A 38 8.85 -0.26 2.84
CA PHE A 38 8.57 1.13 2.42
C PHE A 38 7.14 1.54 2.82
N CYS A 39 6.15 0.72 2.46
CA CYS A 39 4.75 0.98 2.82
C CYS A 39 4.54 1.02 4.34
N TRP A 40 5.12 0.06 5.06
CA TRP A 40 4.99 -0.06 6.51
C TRP A 40 5.56 1.15 7.24
N THR A 41 6.75 1.63 6.86
CA THR A 41 7.35 2.80 7.53
C THR A 41 6.51 4.07 7.33
N ILE A 42 5.96 4.29 6.13
CA ILE A 42 5.06 5.41 5.84
C ILE A 42 3.78 5.29 6.67
N GLN A 43 3.16 4.11 6.68
CA GLN A 43 1.95 3.84 7.48
C GLN A 43 2.18 4.14 8.96
N ARG A 44 3.35 3.81 9.52
CA ARG A 44 3.67 4.13 10.92
C ARG A 44 3.74 5.62 11.21
N VAL A 45 4.18 6.43 10.26
CA VAL A 45 4.10 7.89 10.41
C VAL A 45 2.64 8.31 10.51
N PHE A 46 1.79 7.85 9.60
CA PHE A 46 0.37 8.21 9.58
C PHE A 46 -0.39 7.71 10.81
N GLU A 47 -0.21 6.46 11.23
CA GLU A 47 -0.98 5.89 12.34
C GLU A 47 -0.45 6.25 13.71
N ARG A 48 0.88 6.32 13.87
CA ARG A 48 1.54 6.38 15.18
C ARG A 48 2.45 7.58 15.36
N GLY A 49 2.68 8.37 14.31
CA GLY A 49 3.64 9.48 14.34
C GLY A 49 5.09 9.01 14.48
N GLU A 50 5.38 7.74 14.22
CA GLU A 50 6.73 7.19 14.40
C GLU A 50 7.61 7.45 13.17
N ILE A 51 8.48 8.45 13.26
CA ILE A 51 9.35 8.87 12.15
C ILE A 51 10.68 8.12 12.05
N ARG A 52 11.08 7.37 13.09
CA ARG A 52 12.41 6.71 13.15
C ARG A 52 12.69 5.84 11.93
N TYR A 53 11.74 4.99 11.56
CA TYR A 53 11.91 4.03 10.46
C TYR A 53 11.82 4.70 9.10
N TYR A 54 10.93 5.69 8.97
CA TYR A 54 10.82 6.52 7.77
C TYR A 54 12.13 7.29 7.52
N ASN A 55 12.68 7.94 8.55
CA ASN A 55 13.94 8.70 8.45
C ASN A 55 15.12 7.87 7.94
N PHE A 56 15.12 6.56 8.19
CA PHE A 56 16.16 5.66 7.67
C PHE A 56 16.12 5.51 6.14
N ILE A 57 14.92 5.58 5.54
CA ILE A 57 14.74 5.38 4.09
C ILE A 57 14.29 6.65 3.36
N LYS A 58 14.06 7.77 4.07
CA LYS A 58 13.44 8.97 3.50
C LYS A 58 14.17 9.48 2.24
N GLU A 59 15.50 9.41 2.22
CA GLU A 59 16.32 9.86 1.09
C GLU A 59 16.07 9.05 -0.21
N GLN A 60 15.53 7.83 -0.08
CA GLN A 60 15.15 6.98 -1.21
C GLN A 60 13.73 7.26 -1.70
N ILE A 61 12.90 7.95 -0.89
CA ILE A 61 11.51 8.28 -1.21
C ILE A 61 11.48 9.70 -1.78
N LYS A 62 11.12 9.82 -3.06
CA LYS A 62 11.01 11.13 -3.71
C LYS A 62 9.80 11.93 -3.28
N LEU A 63 8.66 11.25 -3.10
CA LEU A 63 7.38 11.89 -2.89
C LEU A 63 6.42 10.95 -2.16
N VAL A 64 5.70 11.48 -1.17
CA VAL A 64 4.51 10.88 -0.56
C VAL A 64 3.35 11.83 -0.79
N ILE A 65 2.20 11.32 -1.20
CA ILE A 65 0.98 12.13 -1.41
C ILE A 65 -0.08 11.63 -0.45
N ASP A 66 -0.60 12.52 0.39
CA ASP A 66 -1.76 12.23 1.22
C ASP A 66 -3.04 12.55 0.44
N LEU A 67 -3.73 11.49 0.02
CA LEU A 67 -4.95 11.56 -0.78
C LEU A 67 -6.19 11.89 0.05
N TYR A 68 -6.08 11.93 1.38
CA TYR A 68 -7.21 12.15 2.27
C TYR A 68 -7.16 13.51 2.98
N ASP A 69 -6.02 14.19 2.94
CA ASP A 69 -5.87 15.56 3.46
C ASP A 69 -6.37 16.61 2.45
N ALA A 70 -7.68 16.58 2.18
CA ALA A 70 -8.35 17.48 1.25
C ALA A 70 -8.21 18.97 1.64
N GLU A 71 -8.07 19.26 2.93
CA GLU A 71 -7.84 20.62 3.45
C GLU A 71 -6.49 21.20 2.98
N LYS A 72 -5.52 20.34 2.68
CA LYS A 72 -4.17 20.72 2.22
C LYS A 72 -3.94 20.57 0.72
N TYR A 73 -4.99 20.41 -0.08
CA TYR A 73 -4.85 20.34 -1.55
C TYR A 73 -4.35 21.64 -2.17
N GLU A 74 -4.72 22.78 -1.58
CA GLU A 74 -4.29 24.08 -2.08
C GLU A 74 -2.76 24.20 -1.98
N ASN A 75 -2.12 24.57 -3.09
CA ASN A 75 -0.66 24.66 -3.23
C ASN A 75 0.08 23.34 -2.95
N CYS A 76 -0.58 22.18 -3.12
CA CYS A 76 0.01 20.86 -2.94
C CYS A 76 0.61 20.64 -1.54
N LYS A 77 0.01 21.20 -0.49
CA LYS A 77 0.51 21.05 0.90
C LYS A 77 0.36 19.63 1.45
N ASN A 78 -0.44 18.78 0.79
CA ASN A 78 -0.56 17.35 1.06
C ASN A 78 0.55 16.49 0.38
N TYR A 79 1.50 17.13 -0.30
CA TYR A 79 2.64 16.47 -0.96
C TYR A 79 3.86 16.61 -0.07
N TYR A 80 4.48 15.49 0.28
CA TYR A 80 5.67 15.44 1.11
C TYR A 80 6.89 15.03 0.31
N ASN A 81 7.87 15.93 0.25
CA ASN A 81 9.15 15.73 -0.43
C ASN A 81 10.29 16.10 0.52
N ASN A 82 11.52 15.64 0.27
CA ASN A 82 12.63 15.86 1.20
C ASN A 82 13.16 17.31 1.24
N ASN A 83 12.80 18.15 0.27
CA ASN A 83 13.41 19.48 0.10
C ASN A 83 12.57 20.60 0.73
N ASP A 84 11.26 20.60 0.49
CA ASP A 84 10.35 21.69 0.80
C ASP A 84 9.37 21.35 1.93
N ASN A 85 8.86 20.11 1.94
CA ASN A 85 7.83 19.66 2.89
C ASN A 85 8.09 18.21 3.32
N PRO A 86 9.11 17.92 4.14
CA PRO A 86 9.41 16.56 4.56
C PRO A 86 8.27 16.00 5.42
N LEU A 87 7.91 14.73 5.21
CA LEU A 87 6.88 14.08 6.01
C LEU A 87 7.33 13.99 7.48
N SER A 88 6.48 14.48 8.38
CA SER A 88 6.73 14.51 9.83
C SER A 88 5.53 13.98 10.61
N SER A 89 5.67 13.86 11.93
CA SER A 89 4.57 13.48 12.80
C SER A 89 3.46 14.52 12.87
N GLU A 90 3.76 15.79 12.61
CA GLU A 90 2.87 16.93 12.83
C GLU A 90 2.15 17.39 11.56
N ASN A 91 2.77 17.21 10.38
CA ASN A 91 2.24 17.78 9.14
C ASN A 91 1.25 16.87 8.40
N LYS A 92 1.03 15.65 8.87
CA LYS A 92 0.10 14.66 8.29
C LYS A 92 -1.29 14.68 8.90
N ILE A 93 -2.30 14.22 8.16
CA ILE A 93 -3.60 13.93 8.76
C ILE A 93 -3.46 12.66 9.62
N SER A 94 -3.82 12.75 10.90
CA SER A 94 -3.88 11.55 11.74
C SER A 94 -5.20 10.84 11.49
N PRO A 95 -5.23 9.50 11.46
CA PRO A 95 -6.49 8.78 11.36
C PRO A 95 -7.40 9.21 12.50
N LEU A 96 -8.69 9.38 12.17
CA LEU A 96 -9.72 9.67 13.15
C LEU A 96 -9.67 8.56 14.21
N LYS A 97 -9.59 8.94 15.49
CA LYS A 97 -9.69 7.97 16.59
C LYS A 97 -11.04 7.28 16.46
N HIS A 98 -11.01 6.00 16.10
CA HIS A 98 -12.17 5.11 16.11
C HIS A 98 -12.56 4.76 17.55
#